data_AF-A0AAN8W4T1-F1
#
_entry.id   AF-A0AAN8W4T1-F1
#
_cell.length_a   1.000
_cell.length_b   1.000
_cell.length_c   1.000
_cell.angle_alpha   90.00
_cell.angle_beta   90.00
_cell.angle_gamma   90.00
#
_symmetry.space_group_name_H-M   'P 1'
#
loop_
_entity.id
_entity.type
_entity.pdbx_description
1 polymer ?
#
loop_
_entity_poly.entity_id
_entity_poly.type
_entity_poly.pdbx_seq_one_letter_code
_entity_poly.pdbx_strand_id
1 'polypeptide(L)'
;MASPGGEEEDDEEVYKGANLQESIFHRYEQKEEIKSEMEAKAAAYRIFENVAKPGHKYIDEEDLLHFMKKEEVDNLFSLFEGAAETKQIKKSALRNWVVKVYLERKSLAHSLDDTKTAIEELDKIVSAIVLVISIIVWLLLMGFATTQVLVFISSQLLHLVFMFGNTCKTMIVEEMNILTTVFLRYDNEKIFYPNAVLATKPINNFYRSPEMSDSVEYIDSKPQHWHPNHSITVKEIVDVNKIQMGLYLNHTIIQNYGDKSSRRSELVLELKRIFEELNIKYNLLPQEVHFSYAGYANFPIQTQK
;
A
#
# COMPACT_ATOMS: atom_id res chain seq x y z
N MET A 1 0.77 60.52 66.98
CA MET A 1 -0.41 59.96 67.68
C MET A 1 -1.61 60.21 66.79
N ALA A 2 -2.41 59.16 66.52
CA ALA A 2 -3.70 59.13 65.81
C ALA A 2 -3.72 59.26 64.25
N SER A 3 -4.10 58.16 63.60
CA SER A 3 -4.96 58.11 62.38
C SER A 3 -6.42 58.35 62.78
N PRO A 4 -7.34 58.86 61.91
CA PRO A 4 -7.99 58.10 60.81
C PRO A 4 -8.23 59.00 59.55
N GLY A 5 -8.68 58.61 58.36
CA GLY A 5 -9.55 57.52 57.86
C GLY A 5 -10.54 58.16 56.86
N GLY A 6 -10.75 57.52 55.71
CA GLY A 6 -11.67 57.89 54.62
C GLY A 6 -11.29 57.05 53.40
N GLU A 7 -11.82 55.83 53.28
CA GLU A 7 -13.05 55.51 52.53
C GLU A 7 -12.86 55.67 51.02
N GLU A 8 -12.45 54.58 50.36
CA GLU A 8 -12.74 54.30 48.96
C GLU A 8 -13.46 52.94 48.94
N GLU A 9 -14.78 53.01 48.80
CA GLU A 9 -15.66 51.91 48.40
C GLU A 9 -15.68 51.84 46.86
N ASP A 10 -15.68 50.60 46.38
CA ASP A 10 -16.35 50.10 45.19
C ASP A 10 -15.87 50.53 43.79
N ASP A 11 -15.16 49.61 43.12
CA ASP A 11 -15.19 49.46 41.65
C ASP A 11 -14.64 48.08 41.15
N GLU A 12 -14.83 46.98 41.89
CA GLU A 12 -14.23 45.67 41.53
C GLU A 12 -15.22 44.50 41.35
N GLU A 13 -16.47 44.77 40.94
CA GLU A 13 -17.48 43.70 40.76
C GLU A 13 -18.11 43.57 39.36
N VAL A 14 -17.60 44.25 38.34
CA VAL A 14 -18.20 44.19 36.97
C VAL A 14 -17.39 43.35 35.96
N TYR A 15 -16.14 42.95 36.26
CA TYR A 15 -15.24 42.33 35.27
C TYR A 15 -14.93 40.83 35.45
N LYS A 16 -15.70 40.06 36.24
CA LYS A 16 -15.44 38.60 36.41
C LYS A 16 -16.37 37.67 35.62
N GLY A 17 -17.46 38.17 35.03
CA GLY A 17 -18.44 37.35 34.31
C GLY A 17 -18.07 37.02 32.84
N ALA A 18 -17.39 37.94 32.15
CA ALA A 18 -17.16 37.81 30.70
C ALA A 18 -16.07 36.78 30.33
N ASN A 19 -15.03 36.65 31.16
CA ASN A 19 -13.83 35.85 30.86
C ASN A 19 -14.05 34.32 31.05
N LEU A 20 -15.02 33.93 31.87
CA LEU A 20 -15.32 32.52 32.11
C LEU A 20 -16.16 31.93 30.96
N GLN A 21 -17.14 32.68 30.46
CA GLN A 21 -17.96 32.25 29.31
C GLN A 21 -17.11 32.13 28.04
N GLU A 22 -16.19 33.08 27.83
CA GLU A 22 -15.31 33.14 26.64
C GLU A 22 -14.19 32.09 26.69
N SER A 23 -13.66 31.78 27.89
CA SER A 23 -12.71 30.67 28.07
C SER A 23 -13.35 29.28 28.01
N ILE A 24 -14.62 29.15 28.43
CA ILE A 24 -15.41 27.93 28.21
C ILE A 24 -15.73 27.79 26.72
N PHE A 25 -16.13 28.88 26.04
CA PHE A 25 -16.40 28.89 24.60
C PHE A 25 -15.16 28.51 23.77
N HIS A 26 -13.99 29.06 24.09
CA HIS A 26 -12.72 28.67 23.46
C HIS A 26 -12.31 27.22 23.74
N ARG A 27 -12.69 26.64 24.87
CA ARG A 27 -12.49 25.21 25.18
C ARG A 27 -13.44 24.30 24.39
N TYR A 28 -14.62 24.79 24.02
CA TYR A 28 -15.56 24.08 23.14
C TYR A 28 -15.21 24.20 21.65
N GLU A 29 -14.44 25.21 21.25
CA GLU A 29 -14.05 25.45 19.86
C GLU A 29 -12.76 24.74 19.41
N GLN A 30 -11.95 24.23 20.33
CA GLN A 30 -10.88 23.30 19.97
C GLN A 30 -11.52 22.00 19.47
N LYS A 31 -11.65 21.89 18.14
CA LYS A 31 -11.83 20.62 17.42
C LYS A 31 -10.62 19.74 17.73
N GLU A 32 -10.61 19.09 18.90
CA GLU A 32 -9.67 18.04 19.23
C GLU A 32 -9.94 16.90 18.24
N GLU A 33 -9.15 16.83 17.17
CA GLU A 33 -9.10 15.64 16.34
C GLU A 33 -8.75 14.46 17.24
N ILE A 34 -9.59 13.42 17.20
CA ILE A 34 -9.38 12.19 17.97
C ILE A 34 -8.16 11.48 17.36
N LYS A 35 -7.01 11.51 18.05
CA LYS A 35 -5.74 10.91 17.59
C LYS A 35 -5.44 9.57 18.25
N SER A 36 -6.22 9.19 19.26
CA SER A 36 -6.00 7.97 20.06
C SER A 36 -7.31 7.28 20.44
N GLU A 37 -7.25 5.97 20.65
CA GLU A 37 -8.38 5.21 21.22
C GLU A 37 -8.78 5.72 22.61
N MET A 38 -7.83 6.22 23.41
CA MET A 38 -8.11 6.79 24.72
C MET A 38 -8.92 8.08 24.61
N GLU A 39 -8.59 8.93 23.65
CA GLU A 39 -9.34 10.15 23.33
C GLU A 39 -10.72 9.80 22.75
N ALA A 40 -10.83 8.76 21.93
CA ALA A 40 -12.12 8.27 21.42
C ALA A 40 -13.03 7.81 22.58
N LYS A 41 -12.47 7.09 23.57
CA LYS A 41 -13.19 6.68 24.78
C LYS A 41 -13.60 7.88 25.64
N ALA A 42 -12.73 8.88 25.77
CA ALA A 42 -13.01 10.11 26.51
C ALA A 42 -14.09 10.96 25.80
N ALA A 43 -14.02 11.06 24.47
CA ALA A 43 -15.03 11.74 23.65
C ALA A 43 -16.39 11.05 23.78
N ALA A 44 -16.44 9.71 23.71
CA ALA A 44 -17.68 8.95 23.94
C ALA A 44 -18.26 9.20 25.33
N TYR A 45 -17.41 9.33 26.35
CA TYR A 45 -17.83 9.65 27.72
C TYR A 45 -18.42 11.06 27.81
N ARG A 46 -17.75 12.06 27.22
CA ARG A 46 -18.22 13.46 27.14
C ARG A 46 -19.55 13.55 26.39
N ILE A 47 -19.70 12.86 25.26
CA ILE A 47 -20.95 12.81 24.49
C ILE A 47 -22.07 12.21 25.34
N PHE A 48 -21.80 11.10 26.05
CA PHE A 48 -22.80 10.46 26.90
C PHE A 48 -23.32 11.40 28.00
N GLU A 49 -22.42 12.10 28.70
CA GLU A 49 -22.80 13.00 29.79
C GLU A 49 -23.49 14.29 29.32
N ASN A 50 -23.22 14.72 28.09
CA ASN A 50 -23.88 15.88 27.50
C ASN A 50 -25.28 15.55 26.96
N VAL A 51 -25.52 14.31 26.53
CA VAL A 51 -26.79 13.89 25.92
C VAL A 51 -27.74 13.26 26.94
N ALA A 52 -27.25 12.40 27.84
CA ALA A 52 -28.09 11.75 28.85
C ALA A 52 -28.37 12.70 30.03
N LYS A 53 -29.55 12.57 30.64
CA LYS A 53 -29.89 13.30 31.88
C LYS A 53 -28.90 12.95 33.01
N PRO A 54 -28.55 13.90 33.90
CA PRO A 54 -27.59 13.66 34.98
C PRO A 54 -27.98 12.44 35.84
N GLY A 55 -27.12 11.43 35.90
CA GLY A 55 -27.34 10.20 36.68
C GLY A 55 -28.09 9.08 35.95
N HIS A 56 -28.53 9.27 34.70
CA HIS A 56 -29.12 8.21 33.89
C HIS A 56 -28.08 7.23 33.31
N LYS A 57 -28.45 5.95 33.22
CA LYS A 57 -27.59 4.86 32.72
C LYS A 57 -27.69 4.63 31.22
N TYR A 58 -28.69 5.23 30.57
CA TYR A 58 -29.02 5.06 29.16
C TYR A 58 -29.32 6.43 28.54
N ILE A 59 -29.11 6.53 27.23
CA ILE A 59 -29.64 7.63 26.42
C ILE A 59 -30.96 7.13 25.83
N ASP A 60 -32.05 7.83 26.13
CA ASP A 60 -33.38 7.52 25.62
C ASP A 60 -33.64 8.24 24.29
N GLU A 61 -34.61 7.77 23.49
CA GLU A 61 -35.02 8.41 22.23
C GLU A 61 -35.40 9.89 22.42
N GLU A 62 -36.06 10.23 23.53
CA GLU A 62 -36.45 11.60 23.87
C GLU A 62 -35.23 12.54 24.05
N ASP A 63 -34.13 12.01 24.59
CA ASP A 63 -32.90 12.79 24.81
C ASP A 63 -32.21 13.10 23.47
N LEU A 64 -32.30 12.19 22.49
CA LEU A 64 -31.74 12.37 21.15
C LEU A 64 -32.60 13.29 20.27
N LEU A 65 -33.92 13.21 20.39
CA LEU A 65 -34.87 14.06 19.65
C LEU A 65 -34.70 15.55 19.96
N HIS A 66 -34.01 15.90 21.06
CA HIS A 66 -33.65 17.28 21.38
C HIS A 66 -32.53 17.82 20.48
N PHE A 67 -31.65 16.96 19.96
CA PHE A 67 -30.47 17.33 19.18
C PHE A 67 -30.58 17.03 17.68
N MET A 68 -31.49 16.12 17.29
CA MET A 68 -31.61 15.61 15.93
C MET A 68 -33.05 15.26 15.57
N LYS A 69 -33.35 15.23 14.27
CA LYS A 69 -34.70 14.90 13.78
C LYS A 69 -34.99 13.42 13.98
N LYS A 70 -36.27 13.06 14.10
CA LYS A 70 -36.70 11.67 14.31
C LYS A 70 -36.11 10.68 13.27
N GLU A 71 -36.05 11.08 12.01
CA GLU A 71 -35.45 10.27 10.94
C GLU A 71 -33.95 9.98 11.15
N GLU A 72 -33.21 10.93 11.70
CA GLU A 72 -31.77 10.78 12.01
C GLU A 72 -31.56 9.90 13.25
N VAL A 73 -32.46 10.00 14.23
CA VAL A 73 -32.49 9.15 15.42
C VAL A 73 -32.72 7.70 15.06
N ASP A 74 -33.67 7.41 14.16
CA ASP A 74 -33.94 6.05 13.68
C ASP A 74 -32.70 5.45 12.96
N ASN A 75 -32.00 6.26 12.15
CA ASN A 75 -30.74 5.86 11.53
C ASN A 75 -29.64 5.60 12.58
N LEU A 76 -29.54 6.45 13.60
CA LEU A 76 -28.58 6.31 14.68
C LEU A 76 -28.81 5.02 15.48
N PHE A 77 -30.06 4.69 15.83
CA PHE A 77 -30.38 3.45 16.54
C PHE A 77 -30.00 2.19 15.75
N SER A 78 -30.03 2.24 14.42
CA SER A 78 -29.58 1.13 13.56
C SER A 78 -28.08 0.83 13.67
N LEU A 79 -27.28 1.81 14.14
CA LEU A 79 -25.84 1.67 14.28
C LEU A 79 -25.40 0.98 15.59
N PHE A 80 -26.33 0.80 16.54
CA PHE A 80 -26.05 0.21 17.86
C PHE A 80 -26.78 -1.13 18.04
N GLU A 81 -26.01 -2.18 18.33
CA GLU A 81 -26.56 -3.52 18.59
C GLU A 81 -27.53 -3.51 19.78
N GLY A 82 -28.79 -3.90 19.54
CA GLY A 82 -29.86 -3.95 20.54
C GLY A 82 -30.58 -2.62 20.82
N ALA A 83 -30.14 -1.50 20.25
CA ALA A 83 -30.79 -0.20 20.45
C ALA A 83 -32.03 -0.01 19.56
N ALA A 84 -32.10 -0.69 18.41
CA ALA A 84 -33.27 -0.69 17.53
C ALA A 84 -34.54 -1.28 18.20
N GLU A 85 -34.37 -2.23 19.12
CA GLU A 85 -35.49 -2.88 19.83
C GLU A 85 -35.79 -2.22 21.18
N THR A 86 -34.75 -1.74 21.87
CA THR A 86 -34.89 -1.17 23.22
C THR A 86 -35.09 0.33 23.23
N LYS A 87 -34.85 1.02 22.10
CA LYS A 87 -34.86 2.50 21.97
C LYS A 87 -33.95 3.21 23.00
N GLN A 88 -32.94 2.50 23.48
CA GLN A 88 -32.05 2.94 24.54
C GLN A 88 -30.59 2.63 24.17
N ILE A 89 -29.71 3.63 24.30
CA ILE A 89 -28.27 3.45 24.06
C ILE A 89 -27.55 3.33 25.40
N LYS A 90 -26.88 2.20 25.62
CA LYS A 90 -26.01 1.96 26.78
C LYS A 90 -24.72 2.76 26.68
N LYS A 91 -24.19 3.23 27.82
CA LYS A 91 -22.88 3.90 27.91
C LYS A 91 -21.73 3.07 27.30
N SER A 92 -21.76 1.75 27.47
CA SER A 92 -20.78 0.84 26.87
C SER A 92 -20.94 0.71 25.35
N ALA A 93 -22.17 0.70 24.85
CA ALA A 93 -22.48 0.62 23.42
C ALA A 93 -22.00 1.90 22.70
N LEU A 94 -22.27 3.08 23.28
CA LEU A 94 -21.77 4.35 22.75
C LEU A 94 -20.24 4.39 22.69
N ARG A 95 -19.58 4.00 23.78
CA ARG A 95 -18.11 3.94 23.84
C ARG A 95 -17.53 3.01 22.77
N ASN A 96 -18.08 1.80 22.66
CA ASN A 96 -17.58 0.82 21.69
C ASN A 96 -17.81 1.29 20.24
N TRP A 97 -18.94 1.91 19.96
CA TRP A 97 -19.24 2.48 18.65
C TRP A 97 -18.30 3.63 18.28
N VAL A 98 -18.06 4.60 19.18
CA VAL A 98 -17.15 5.72 18.90
C VAL A 98 -15.72 5.21 18.65
N VAL A 99 -15.26 4.22 19.43
CA VAL A 99 -13.96 3.58 19.20
C VAL A 99 -13.93 2.84 17.86
N LYS A 100 -14.99 2.11 17.50
CA LYS A 100 -15.12 1.42 16.22
C LYS A 100 -15.05 2.41 15.05
N VAL A 101 -15.83 3.48 15.09
CA VAL A 101 -15.82 4.53 14.06
C VAL A 101 -14.43 5.19 13.94
N TYR A 102 -13.75 5.44 15.05
CA TYR A 102 -12.37 5.94 15.03
C TYR A 102 -11.40 4.95 14.35
N LEU A 103 -11.47 3.67 14.70
CA LEU A 103 -10.63 2.63 14.10
C LEU A 103 -10.90 2.46 12.60
N GLU A 104 -12.17 2.49 12.18
CA GLU A 104 -12.57 2.47 10.78
C GLU A 104 -12.06 3.70 10.01
N ARG A 105 -12.15 4.89 10.60
CA ARG A 105 -11.60 6.10 9.98
C ARG A 105 -10.09 6.05 9.85
N LYS A 106 -9.40 5.50 10.86
CA LYS A 106 -7.94 5.31 10.83
C LYS A 106 -7.52 4.28 9.79
N SER A 107 -8.23 3.16 9.65
CA SER A 107 -7.93 2.16 8.63
C SER A 107 -8.19 2.70 7.22
N LEU A 108 -9.27 3.46 7.02
CA LEU A 108 -9.55 4.15 5.76
C LEU A 108 -8.48 5.19 5.41
N ALA A 109 -8.02 5.97 6.40
CA ALA A 109 -6.94 6.93 6.20
C ALA A 109 -5.63 6.23 5.78
N HIS A 110 -5.32 5.09 6.42
CA HIS A 110 -4.15 4.28 6.04
C HIS A 110 -4.28 3.73 4.61
N SER A 111 -5.45 3.21 4.22
CA SER A 111 -5.67 2.73 2.85
C SER A 111 -5.56 3.85 1.81
N LEU A 112 -6.02 5.07 2.13
CA LEU A 112 -5.85 6.23 1.26
C LEU A 112 -4.38 6.62 1.13
N ASP A 113 -3.60 6.54 2.20
CA ASP A 113 -2.16 6.81 2.19
C ASP A 113 -1.38 5.78 1.34
N ASP A 114 -1.75 4.50 1.47
CA ASP A 114 -1.21 3.41 0.65
C ASP A 114 -1.50 3.65 -0.85
N THR A 115 -2.71 4.12 -1.19
CA THR A 115 -3.05 4.46 -2.59
C THR A 115 -2.27 5.66 -3.11
N LYS A 116 -2.02 6.69 -2.28
CA LYS A 116 -1.23 7.85 -2.69
C LYS A 116 0.22 7.48 -2.99
N THR A 117 0.83 6.68 -2.10
CA THR A 117 2.19 6.19 -2.29
C THR A 117 2.31 5.35 -3.57
N ALA A 118 1.34 4.47 -3.82
CA ALA A 118 1.31 3.67 -5.05
C ALA A 118 1.18 4.55 -6.32
N ILE A 119 0.37 5.62 -6.25
CA ILE A 119 0.21 6.58 -7.35
C ILE A 119 1.52 7.34 -7.60
N GLU A 120 2.24 7.76 -6.55
CA GLU A 120 3.52 8.45 -6.68
C GLU A 120 4.58 7.58 -7.35
N GLU A 121 4.68 6.29 -6.99
CA GLU A 121 5.59 5.36 -7.64
C GLU A 121 5.21 5.10 -9.11
N LEU A 122 3.91 4.99 -9.40
CA LEU A 122 3.42 4.85 -10.77
C LEU A 122 3.75 6.08 -11.63
N ASP A 123 3.57 7.28 -11.09
CA ASP A 123 3.88 8.53 -11.78
C ASP A 123 5.37 8.64 -12.13
N LYS A 124 6.27 8.18 -11.25
CA LYS A 124 7.72 8.09 -11.52
C LYS A 124 8.01 7.18 -12.71
N ILE A 125 7.39 5.99 -12.75
CA ILE A 125 7.59 5.02 -13.85
C ILE A 125 7.05 5.58 -15.16
N VAL A 126 5.85 6.16 -15.16
CA VAL A 126 5.23 6.76 -16.34
C VAL A 126 6.09 7.91 -16.87
N SER A 127 6.56 8.79 -15.98
CA SER A 127 7.45 9.90 -16.33
C SER A 127 8.75 9.42 -16.97
N ALA A 128 9.36 8.35 -16.46
CA ALA A 128 10.55 7.75 -17.06
C ALA A 128 10.29 7.23 -18.48
N ILE A 129 9.14 6.56 -18.71
CA ILE A 129 8.75 6.07 -20.04
C ILE A 129 8.53 7.23 -21.01
N VAL A 130 7.81 8.28 -20.59
CA VAL A 130 7.57 9.48 -21.41
C VAL A 130 8.87 10.16 -21.80
N LEU A 131 9.84 10.25 -20.87
CA LEU A 131 11.16 10.81 -21.15
C LEU A 131 11.91 9.99 -22.21
N VAL A 132 11.89 8.65 -22.13
CA VAL A 132 12.51 7.78 -23.14
C VAL A 132 11.85 7.97 -24.51
N ILE A 133 10.52 8.02 -24.57
CA ILE A 133 9.79 8.26 -25.83
C ILE A 133 10.13 9.64 -26.40
N SER A 134 10.20 10.67 -25.55
CA SER A 134 10.57 12.03 -25.95
C SER A 134 11.97 12.09 -26.58
N ILE A 135 12.96 11.40 -25.97
CA ILE A 135 14.32 11.26 -26.55
C ILE A 135 14.27 10.57 -27.91
N ILE A 136 13.51 9.48 -28.05
CA ILE A 136 13.35 8.76 -29.32
C ILE A 136 12.77 9.68 -30.39
N VAL A 137 11.69 10.40 -30.09
CA VAL A 137 11.06 11.34 -31.03
C VAL A 137 12.03 12.47 -31.41
N TRP A 138 12.79 12.99 -30.46
CA TRP A 138 13.80 14.02 -30.72
C TRP A 138 14.91 13.52 -31.65
N LEU A 139 15.40 12.29 -31.46
CA LEU A 139 16.39 11.65 -32.35
C LEU A 139 15.83 11.42 -33.77
N LEU A 140 14.54 11.10 -33.89
CA LEU A 140 13.84 11.01 -35.17
C LEU A 140 13.81 12.38 -35.89
N LEU A 141 13.48 13.46 -35.18
CA LEU A 141 13.37 14.81 -35.75
C LEU A 141 14.72 15.40 -36.18
N MET A 142 15.80 15.12 -35.45
CA MET A 142 17.15 15.59 -35.78
C MET A 142 17.73 14.94 -37.06
N GLY A 143 17.03 13.98 -37.68
CA GLY A 143 17.48 13.31 -38.90
C GLY A 143 18.66 12.36 -38.69
N PHE A 144 19.10 12.17 -37.43
CA PHE A 144 20.08 11.14 -37.04
C PHE A 144 19.47 9.74 -37.02
N ALA A 145 18.14 9.64 -37.12
CA ALA A 145 17.40 8.39 -37.22
C ALA A 145 17.70 7.66 -38.53
N THR A 146 18.80 6.94 -38.51
CA THR A 146 19.15 5.94 -39.52
C THR A 146 18.13 4.81 -39.47
N THR A 147 17.96 4.12 -40.61
CA THR A 147 17.12 2.93 -40.72
C THR A 147 17.46 1.87 -39.67
N GLN A 148 18.72 1.83 -39.21
CA GLN A 148 19.19 0.92 -38.17
C GLN A 148 18.55 1.19 -36.79
N VAL A 149 18.40 2.46 -36.39
CA VAL A 149 17.75 2.85 -35.13
C VAL A 149 16.25 2.53 -35.16
N LEU A 150 15.59 2.75 -36.30
CA LEU A 150 14.17 2.44 -36.48
C LEU A 150 13.90 0.93 -36.40
N VAL A 151 14.73 0.13 -37.08
CA VAL A 151 14.65 -1.33 -37.02
C VAL A 151 14.89 -1.82 -35.59
N PHE A 152 15.86 -1.25 -34.88
CA PHE A 152 16.12 -1.58 -33.48
C PHE A 152 14.88 -1.32 -32.58
N ILE A 153 14.27 -0.13 -32.67
CA ILE A 153 13.07 0.21 -31.88
C ILE A 153 11.91 -0.74 -32.19
N SER A 154 11.69 -1.05 -33.48
CA SER A 154 10.62 -1.97 -33.89
C SER A 154 10.82 -3.39 -33.31
N SER A 155 12.06 -3.87 -33.27
CA SER A 155 12.41 -5.16 -32.66
C SER A 155 12.17 -5.17 -31.15
N GLN A 156 12.57 -4.12 -30.42
CA GLN A 156 12.33 -4.04 -28.97
C GLN A 156 10.84 -3.97 -28.62
N LEU A 157 10.06 -3.23 -29.42
CA LEU A 157 8.61 -3.13 -29.24
C LEU A 157 7.91 -4.47 -29.47
N LEU A 158 8.35 -5.25 -30.47
CA LEU A 158 7.86 -6.61 -30.71
C LEU A 158 8.16 -7.54 -29.53
N HIS A 159 9.36 -7.49 -28.95
CA HIS A 159 9.68 -8.30 -27.77
C HIS A 159 8.80 -7.93 -26.57
N LEU A 160 8.58 -6.64 -26.32
CA LEU A 160 7.69 -6.19 -25.25
C LEU A 160 6.25 -6.67 -25.48
N VAL A 161 5.69 -6.45 -26.68
CA VAL A 161 4.33 -6.91 -27.02
C VAL A 161 4.20 -8.43 -26.92
N PHE A 162 5.23 -9.18 -27.29
CA PHE A 162 5.20 -10.65 -27.17
C PHE A 162 5.27 -11.13 -25.72
N MET A 163 6.15 -10.54 -24.89
CA MET A 163 6.23 -10.89 -23.47
C MET A 163 4.95 -10.51 -22.74
N PHE A 164 4.55 -9.24 -22.80
CA PHE A 164 3.35 -8.75 -22.10
C PHE A 164 2.06 -9.32 -22.69
N GLY A 165 1.98 -9.52 -24.00
CA GLY A 165 0.82 -10.13 -24.66
C GLY A 165 0.58 -11.58 -24.24
N ASN A 166 1.62 -12.29 -23.79
CA ASN A 166 1.44 -13.61 -23.19
C ASN A 166 1.19 -13.53 -21.68
N THR A 167 1.76 -12.55 -20.97
CA THR A 167 1.50 -12.32 -19.55
C THR A 167 0.04 -11.93 -19.27
N CYS A 168 -0.60 -11.13 -20.13
CA CYS A 168 -1.99 -10.69 -19.97
C CYS A 168 -3.06 -11.72 -20.40
N LYS A 169 -2.66 -12.94 -20.81
CA LYS A 169 -3.60 -14.02 -21.21
C LYS A 169 -4.10 -14.85 -20.03
N THR A 170 -3.84 -14.44 -18.79
CA THR A 170 -4.39 -15.09 -17.62
C THR A 170 -5.90 -14.86 -17.57
N MET A 171 -6.66 -15.95 -17.59
CA MET A 171 -8.12 -15.93 -17.54
C MET A 171 -8.58 -16.75 -16.34
N ILE A 172 -9.61 -16.26 -15.66
CA ILE A 172 -10.21 -16.94 -14.51
C ILE A 172 -11.46 -17.65 -14.99
N VAL A 173 -11.76 -18.83 -14.43
CA VAL A 173 -13.00 -19.56 -14.76
C VAL A 173 -14.15 -18.91 -13.99
N GLU A 174 -15.22 -18.52 -14.70
CA GLU A 174 -16.45 -17.98 -14.09
C GLU A 174 -17.49 -19.10 -13.89
N GLU A 175 -17.87 -19.77 -14.98
CA GLU A 175 -18.89 -20.83 -14.97
C GLU A 175 -18.49 -21.99 -15.89
N MET A 176 -18.80 -23.22 -15.48
CA MET A 176 -18.60 -24.42 -16.30
C MET A 176 -19.96 -25.00 -16.71
N ASN A 177 -20.33 -24.85 -17.98
CA ASN A 177 -21.53 -25.48 -18.55
C ASN A 177 -21.18 -26.78 -19.28
N ILE A 178 -22.20 -27.58 -19.60
CA ILE A 178 -22.03 -28.92 -20.21
C ILE A 178 -21.28 -28.84 -21.56
N LEU A 179 -21.59 -27.83 -22.38
CA LEU A 179 -21.03 -27.69 -23.74
C LEU A 179 -19.94 -26.62 -23.84
N THR A 180 -19.90 -25.67 -22.90
CA THR A 180 -19.03 -24.49 -22.95
C THR A 180 -18.54 -24.12 -21.54
N THR A 181 -17.30 -23.69 -21.42
CA THR A 181 -16.77 -23.07 -20.20
C THR A 181 -16.65 -21.57 -20.42
N VAL A 182 -17.13 -20.78 -19.47
CA VAL A 182 -17.07 -19.31 -19.47
C VAL A 182 -15.85 -18.89 -18.67
N PHE A 183 -14.97 -18.17 -19.33
CA PHE A 183 -13.81 -17.54 -18.71
C PHE A 183 -14.03 -16.04 -18.61
N LEU A 184 -13.59 -15.46 -17.50
CA LEU A 184 -13.53 -14.03 -17.29
C LEU A 184 -12.12 -13.54 -17.58
N ARG A 185 -12.01 -12.56 -18.47
CA ARG A 185 -10.77 -11.84 -18.77
C ARG A 185 -10.57 -10.67 -17.78
N TYR A 186 -9.35 -10.11 -17.73
CA TYR A 186 -9.00 -9.00 -16.84
C TYR A 186 -9.88 -7.75 -16.97
N ASP A 187 -10.54 -7.56 -18.11
CA ASP A 187 -11.46 -6.46 -18.43
C ASP A 187 -12.94 -6.80 -18.17
N ASN A 188 -13.21 -7.91 -17.48
CA ASN A 188 -14.54 -8.48 -17.24
C ASN A 188 -15.27 -8.96 -18.50
N GLU A 189 -14.58 -9.11 -19.63
CA GLU A 189 -15.16 -9.73 -20.83
C GLU A 189 -15.35 -11.25 -20.59
N LYS A 190 -16.55 -11.76 -20.92
CA LYS A 190 -16.88 -13.18 -20.85
C LYS A 190 -16.49 -13.86 -22.16
N ILE A 191 -15.53 -14.78 -22.10
CA ILE A 191 -15.07 -15.56 -23.24
C ILE A 191 -15.61 -16.98 -23.13
N PHE A 192 -16.36 -17.41 -24.14
CA PHE A 192 -17.00 -18.72 -24.20
C PHE A 192 -16.13 -19.69 -25.00
N TYR A 193 -15.62 -20.73 -24.35
CA TYR A 193 -14.87 -21.80 -25.02
C TYR A 193 -15.68 -23.10 -25.04
N PRO A 194 -15.89 -23.72 -26.21
CA PRO A 194 -16.48 -25.05 -26.29
C PRO A 194 -15.61 -26.08 -25.55
N ASN A 195 -16.23 -26.92 -24.73
CA ASN A 195 -15.52 -27.96 -23.97
C ASN A 195 -14.79 -28.93 -24.90
N ALA A 196 -15.33 -29.18 -26.10
CA ALA A 196 -14.67 -29.97 -27.14
C ALA A 196 -13.31 -29.38 -27.57
N VAL A 197 -13.18 -28.05 -27.63
CA VAL A 197 -11.92 -27.38 -27.98
C VAL A 197 -10.96 -27.39 -26.79
N LEU A 198 -11.46 -27.15 -25.58
CA LEU A 198 -10.64 -27.20 -24.35
C LEU A 198 -10.08 -28.60 -24.08
N ALA A 199 -10.85 -29.64 -24.39
CA ALA A 199 -10.41 -31.03 -24.26
C ALA A 199 -9.22 -31.38 -25.17
N THR A 200 -9.05 -30.66 -26.28
CA THR A 200 -7.95 -30.88 -27.23
C THR A 200 -6.71 -30.05 -26.94
N LYS A 201 -6.79 -29.09 -26.01
CA LYS A 201 -5.68 -28.19 -25.66
C LYS A 201 -5.15 -28.52 -24.25
N PRO A 202 -3.84 -28.35 -24.00
CA PRO A 202 -3.31 -28.50 -22.65
C PRO A 202 -3.94 -27.45 -21.71
N ILE A 203 -4.54 -27.91 -20.62
CA ILE A 203 -5.16 -27.05 -19.60
C ILE A 203 -4.14 -26.84 -18.46
N ASN A 204 -3.49 -25.68 -18.46
CA ASN A 204 -2.55 -25.30 -17.40
C ASN A 204 -3.33 -24.67 -16.25
N ASN A 205 -3.38 -25.35 -15.10
CA ASN A 205 -4.08 -24.86 -13.92
C ASN A 205 -3.08 -24.36 -12.88
N PHE A 206 -2.87 -23.05 -12.85
CA PHE A 206 -1.96 -22.39 -11.91
C PHE A 206 -2.27 -22.67 -10.43
N TYR A 207 -3.52 -22.99 -10.07
CA TYR A 207 -3.94 -23.29 -8.70
C TYR A 207 -3.80 -24.77 -8.31
N ARG A 208 -3.62 -25.67 -9.29
CA ARG A 208 -3.45 -27.11 -9.05
C ARG A 208 -2.05 -27.63 -9.39
N SER A 209 -1.22 -26.81 -10.02
CA SER A 209 0.18 -27.16 -10.29
C SER A 209 1.01 -27.12 -8.99
N PRO A 210 1.91 -28.10 -8.76
CA PRO A 210 2.86 -28.09 -7.64
C PRO A 210 3.98 -27.05 -7.81
N GLU A 211 4.86 -26.95 -6.82
CA GLU A 211 5.84 -25.88 -6.62
C GLU A 211 6.71 -25.52 -7.85
N MET A 212 6.85 -24.22 -8.09
CA MET A 212 7.86 -23.63 -8.97
C MET A 212 8.94 -22.99 -8.07
N SER A 213 10.21 -23.42 -8.23
CA SER A 213 11.34 -23.31 -7.28
C SER A 213 12.03 -21.94 -7.15
N ASP A 214 12.49 -21.62 -5.92
CA ASP A 214 13.50 -20.60 -5.51
C ASP A 214 14.23 -21.08 -4.19
N SER A 215 15.25 -20.36 -3.63
CA SER A 215 16.48 -20.82 -2.91
C SER A 215 16.62 -20.93 -1.34
N VAL A 216 17.08 -22.10 -0.76
CA VAL A 216 17.38 -22.74 0.62
C VAL A 216 18.01 -22.06 1.84
N GLU A 217 19.02 -21.20 1.84
CA GLU A 217 19.82 -21.11 3.11
C GLU A 217 19.16 -20.36 4.30
N TYR A 218 18.13 -19.54 4.05
CA TYR A 218 17.37 -18.81 5.09
C TYR A 218 16.34 -19.64 5.85
N ILE A 219 16.03 -20.81 5.31
CA ILE A 219 14.80 -21.52 5.62
C ILE A 219 14.85 -22.27 6.96
N ASP A 220 16.05 -22.71 7.36
CA ASP A 220 16.25 -23.47 8.60
C ASP A 220 16.05 -22.59 9.85
N SER A 221 15.99 -21.27 9.69
CA SER A 221 15.84 -20.30 10.79
C SER A 221 14.39 -19.94 11.16
N LYS A 222 13.39 -20.26 10.31
CA LYS A 222 11.97 -19.86 10.50
C LYS A 222 10.97 -21.01 10.22
N PRO A 223 10.79 -21.97 11.13
CA PRO A 223 9.91 -23.14 10.93
C PRO A 223 8.40 -22.81 10.84
N GLN A 224 7.97 -21.58 11.14
CA GLN A 224 6.57 -21.15 10.94
C GLN A 224 6.22 -20.81 9.48
N HIS A 225 7.20 -20.53 8.63
CA HIS A 225 6.96 -20.06 7.25
C HIS A 225 7.37 -21.08 6.18
N TRP A 226 8.11 -22.11 6.58
CA TRP A 226 8.89 -22.98 5.71
C TRP A 226 8.77 -24.45 6.14
N HIS A 227 8.57 -25.34 5.17
CA HIS A 227 8.35 -26.77 5.43
C HIS A 227 9.68 -27.54 5.41
N PRO A 228 10.11 -28.25 6.47
CA PRO A 228 11.49 -28.70 6.76
C PRO A 228 12.28 -29.51 5.71
N ASN A 229 11.69 -29.87 4.58
CA ASN A 229 12.37 -30.54 3.48
C ASN A 229 12.86 -29.49 2.47
N HIS A 230 14.15 -29.20 2.49
CA HIS A 230 14.77 -28.22 1.61
C HIS A 230 16.02 -28.82 0.99
N SER A 231 16.25 -28.58 -0.30
CA SER A 231 17.38 -29.18 -1.01
C SER A 231 18.30 -28.14 -1.64
N ILE A 232 19.58 -28.21 -1.28
CA ILE A 232 20.68 -27.52 -1.95
C ILE A 232 21.30 -28.51 -2.90
N THR A 233 21.34 -28.16 -4.19
CA THR A 233 21.96 -28.99 -5.22
C THR A 233 22.99 -28.15 -5.97
N VAL A 234 24.18 -28.69 -6.17
CA VAL A 234 25.11 -28.09 -7.14
C VAL A 234 24.61 -28.50 -8.52
N LYS A 235 24.15 -27.53 -9.31
CA LYS A 235 23.63 -27.76 -10.67
C LYS A 235 24.76 -28.08 -11.62
N GLU A 236 25.82 -27.28 -11.61
CA GLU A 236 26.99 -27.49 -12.46
C GLU A 236 28.21 -26.72 -11.94
N ILE A 237 29.41 -27.23 -12.23
CA ILE A 237 30.67 -26.52 -12.03
C ILE A 237 31.16 -26.12 -13.42
N VAL A 238 31.13 -24.82 -13.70
CA VAL A 238 31.58 -24.24 -14.96
C VAL A 238 33.03 -23.77 -14.79
N ASP A 239 33.93 -24.30 -15.61
CA ASP A 239 35.33 -23.86 -15.76
C ASP A 239 36.12 -23.75 -14.45
N VAL A 240 35.91 -24.67 -13.50
CA VAL A 240 36.64 -24.81 -12.21
C VAL A 240 36.46 -23.63 -11.23
N ASN A 241 36.11 -22.44 -11.72
CA ASN A 241 36.03 -21.18 -10.98
C ASN A 241 34.60 -20.69 -10.74
N LYS A 242 33.57 -21.36 -11.29
CA LYS A 242 32.16 -21.00 -11.11
C LYS A 242 31.35 -22.22 -10.70
N ILE A 243 30.63 -22.11 -9.59
CA ILE A 243 29.71 -23.14 -9.13
C ILE A 243 28.30 -22.59 -9.26
N GLN A 244 27.47 -23.22 -10.07
CA GLN A 244 26.04 -22.95 -10.10
C GLN A 244 25.36 -23.82 -9.06
N MET A 245 24.71 -23.19 -8.09
CA MET A 245 23.93 -23.86 -7.06
C MET A 245 22.45 -23.58 -7.28
N GLY A 246 21.66 -24.64 -7.25
CA GLY A 246 20.22 -24.64 -7.26
C GLY A 246 19.72 -24.91 -5.85
N LEU A 247 18.80 -24.08 -5.41
CA LEU A 247 18.42 -24.00 -4.03
C LEU A 247 16.88 -24.06 -4.08
N TYR A 248 16.25 -24.99 -3.36
CA TYR A 248 14.81 -25.33 -3.46
C TYR A 248 14.07 -25.21 -2.13
N LEU A 249 13.15 -24.24 -2.05
CA LEU A 249 12.34 -23.86 -0.87
C LEU A 249 10.90 -24.34 -0.95
N ASN A 250 10.40 -24.81 0.19
CA ASN A 250 9.00 -25.21 0.34
C ASN A 250 8.31 -24.29 1.34
N HIS A 251 7.24 -23.59 0.92
CA HIS A 251 6.48 -22.65 1.76
C HIS A 251 5.33 -23.35 2.48
N THR A 252 5.09 -23.03 3.75
CA THR A 252 3.98 -23.62 4.54
C THR A 252 2.62 -22.98 4.22
N ILE A 253 2.58 -21.72 3.75
CA ILE A 253 1.34 -20.94 3.52
C ILE A 253 1.34 -20.35 2.11
N ILE A 254 0.44 -20.86 1.26
CA ILE A 254 0.42 -20.61 -0.20
C ILE A 254 -0.52 -19.46 -0.61
N GLN A 255 -1.46 -19.06 0.25
CA GLN A 255 -2.65 -18.27 -0.16
C GLN A 255 -2.43 -16.76 -0.41
N ASN A 256 -1.29 -16.17 -0.08
CA ASN A 256 -1.07 -14.73 -0.26
C ASN A 256 0.08 -14.42 -1.24
N TYR A 257 -0.28 -13.89 -2.42
CA TYR A 257 0.65 -13.59 -3.52
C TYR A 257 1.58 -12.41 -3.21
N GLY A 258 1.07 -11.35 -2.55
CA GLY A 258 1.87 -10.18 -2.18
C GLY A 258 3.00 -10.54 -1.20
N ASP A 259 2.68 -11.35 -0.20
CA ASP A 259 3.65 -11.78 0.80
C ASP A 259 4.71 -12.74 0.23
N LYS A 260 4.44 -13.42 -0.89
CA LYS A 260 5.42 -14.32 -1.53
C LYS A 260 6.61 -13.55 -2.08
N SER A 261 6.36 -12.44 -2.78
CA SER A 261 7.44 -11.61 -3.35
C SER A 261 8.26 -10.95 -2.23
N SER A 262 7.58 -10.45 -1.19
CA SER A 262 8.24 -9.87 -0.01
C SER A 262 9.15 -10.88 0.69
N ARG A 263 8.69 -12.13 0.91
CA ARG A 263 9.50 -13.21 1.51
C ARG A 263 10.71 -13.60 0.65
N ARG A 264 10.58 -13.54 -0.68
CA ARG A 264 11.71 -13.79 -1.59
C ARG A 264 12.75 -12.68 -1.53
N SER A 265 12.31 -11.44 -1.45
CA SER A 265 13.21 -10.29 -1.29
C SER A 265 13.95 -10.37 0.05
N GLU A 266 13.26 -10.70 1.14
CA GLU A 266 13.86 -10.89 2.47
C GLU A 266 14.91 -12.03 2.48
N LEU A 267 14.57 -13.15 1.83
CA LEU A 267 15.48 -14.28 1.62
C LEU A 267 16.78 -13.89 0.90
N VAL A 268 16.67 -13.13 -0.20
CA VAL A 268 17.84 -12.69 -0.99
C VAL A 268 18.74 -11.75 -0.19
N LEU A 269 18.15 -10.89 0.64
CA LEU A 269 18.89 -9.98 1.51
C LEU A 269 19.66 -10.73 2.61
N GLU A 270 19.04 -11.75 3.21
CA GLU A 270 19.72 -12.58 4.22
C GLU A 270 20.80 -13.47 3.59
N LEU A 271 20.57 -14.02 2.40
CA LEU A 271 21.60 -14.75 1.67
C LEU A 271 22.81 -13.85 1.38
N LYS A 272 22.58 -12.60 0.98
CA LYS A 272 23.63 -11.61 0.80
C LYS A 272 24.41 -11.39 2.11
N ARG A 273 23.71 -11.25 3.24
CA ARG A 273 24.33 -11.06 4.55
C ARG A 273 25.20 -12.24 4.98
N ILE A 274 24.70 -13.47 4.80
CA ILE A 274 25.45 -14.70 5.10
C ILE A 274 26.72 -14.78 4.23
N PHE A 275 26.62 -14.47 2.94
CA PHE A 275 27.79 -14.43 2.06
C PHE A 275 28.79 -13.35 2.46
N GLU A 276 28.34 -12.18 2.91
CA GLU A 276 29.22 -11.13 3.43
C GLU A 276 29.94 -11.57 4.72
N GLU A 277 29.26 -12.25 5.65
CA GLU A 277 29.84 -12.82 6.88
C GLU A 277 30.86 -13.93 6.58
N LEU A 278 30.59 -14.77 5.57
CA LEU A 278 31.50 -15.80 5.08
C LEU A 278 32.63 -15.26 4.18
N ASN A 279 32.71 -13.93 4.01
CA ASN A 279 33.69 -13.24 3.17
C ASN A 279 33.64 -13.63 1.67
N ILE A 280 32.46 -14.08 1.21
CA ILE A 280 32.15 -14.38 -0.20
C ILE A 280 31.66 -13.09 -0.86
N LYS A 281 32.55 -12.39 -1.57
CA LYS A 281 32.23 -11.10 -2.20
C LYS A 281 31.60 -11.28 -3.59
N TYR A 282 30.53 -10.53 -3.84
CA TYR A 282 29.94 -10.40 -5.17
C TYR A 282 30.82 -9.49 -6.04
N ASN A 283 31.52 -10.08 -7.01
CA ASN A 283 32.30 -9.32 -7.98
C ASN A 283 31.44 -9.07 -9.22
N LEU A 284 31.16 -7.80 -9.50
CA LEU A 284 30.57 -7.39 -10.77
C LEU A 284 31.49 -7.78 -11.92
N LEU A 285 30.92 -8.15 -13.06
CA LEU A 285 31.71 -8.42 -14.27
C LEU A 285 32.52 -7.16 -14.60
N PRO A 286 33.86 -7.26 -14.75
CA PRO A 286 34.68 -6.12 -15.10
C PRO A 286 34.21 -5.57 -16.45
N GLN A 287 33.77 -4.32 -16.44
CA GLN A 287 33.32 -3.64 -17.65
C GLN A 287 34.53 -2.96 -18.30
N GLU A 288 34.83 -3.32 -19.55
CA GLU A 288 35.91 -2.67 -20.31
C GLU A 288 35.52 -1.23 -20.64
N VAL A 289 36.25 -0.27 -20.08
CA VAL A 289 36.09 1.16 -20.39
C VAL A 289 37.13 1.54 -21.42
N HIS A 290 36.70 1.75 -22.66
CA HIS A 290 37.55 2.34 -23.70
C HIS A 290 37.69 3.84 -23.46
N PHE A 291 38.81 4.25 -22.88
CA PHE A 291 39.19 5.66 -22.83
C PHE A 291 39.62 6.11 -24.23
N SER A 292 38.75 6.82 -24.94
CA SER A 292 39.17 7.62 -26.09
C SER A 292 39.64 8.97 -25.56
N TYR A 293 40.96 9.21 -25.62
CA TYR A 293 41.52 10.52 -25.33
C TYR A 293 41.11 11.44 -26.47
N ALA A 294 40.06 12.24 -26.28
CA ALA A 294 39.73 13.35 -27.17
C ALA A 294 40.82 14.43 -27.00
N GLY A 295 41.93 14.24 -27.70
CA GLY A 295 43.03 15.19 -27.76
C GLY A 295 42.54 16.54 -28.23
N TYR A 296 42.98 17.58 -27.52
CA TYR A 296 42.81 18.99 -27.88
C TYR A 296 43.03 19.18 -29.39
N ALA A 297 42.02 19.73 -30.06
CA ALA A 297 42.08 20.08 -31.47
C ALA A 297 43.29 21.00 -31.74
N ASN A 298 44.16 20.57 -32.65
CA ASN A 298 45.24 21.38 -33.20
C ASN A 298 44.64 22.64 -33.84
N PHE A 299 44.92 23.81 -33.27
CA PHE A 299 44.71 25.08 -33.94
C PHE A 299 45.76 25.22 -35.07
N PRO A 300 45.36 25.57 -36.30
CA PRO A 300 46.29 25.73 -37.42
C PRO A 300 47.14 26.99 -37.22
N ILE A 301 48.45 26.80 -37.12
CA ILE A 301 49.43 27.89 -37.16
C ILE A 301 49.45 28.43 -38.60
N GLN A 302 49.05 29.69 -38.79
CA GLN A 302 49.23 30.39 -40.05
C GLN A 302 50.72 30.64 -40.30
N THR A 303 51.20 30.21 -41.45
CA THR A 303 52.49 30.59 -42.02
C THR A 303 52.44 32.03 -42.52
N GLN A 304 53.36 32.88 -42.05
CA GLN A 304 53.77 34.08 -42.77
C GLN A 304 55.27 34.03 -43.07
N LYS A 305 55.53 33.98 -44.39
CA LYS A 305 56.66 34.48 -45.20
C LYS A 305 58.08 34.47 -44.64
#